data_AF-A0A535IQ20-F1
#
_entry.id   AF-A0A535IQ20-F1
#
_cell.length_a   1.000
_cell.length_b   1.000
_cell.length_c   1.000
_cell.angle_alpha   90.00
_cell.angle_beta   90.00
_cell.angle_gamma   90.00
#
_symmetry.space_group_name_H-M   'P 1'
#
loop_
_entity.id
_entity.type
_entity.pdbx_description
1 polymer ?
#
loop_
_entity_poly.entity_id
_entity_poly.type
_entity_poly.pdbx_seq_one_letter_code
_entity_poly.pdbx_strand_id
1 'polypeptide(L)'
;MEIMGVRIPTIVKDNVAIRCDGCREIIEGTPWRLNILDIVSTEVPVDWTEAPAINPGPFQFHADPSHARHWMAQRGYFFCRRGEVREIMRPVPIPGDPPRWGLCDGIHRDDHQFVPA
;
A
#
# COMPACT_ATOMS: atom_id res chain seq x y z
N MET A 1 28.02 11.95 24.56
CA MET A 1 28.96 10.93 25.06
C MET A 1 30.37 11.43 24.78
N GLU A 2 31.25 11.43 25.77
CA GLU A 2 32.66 11.80 25.59
C GLU A 2 33.49 10.53 25.55
N ILE A 3 34.22 10.31 24.45
CA ILE A 3 35.25 9.28 24.35
C ILE A 3 36.57 10.00 24.09
N MET A 4 37.57 9.79 24.97
CA MET A 4 38.94 10.26 24.77
C MET A 4 39.10 11.78 24.49
N GLY A 5 38.28 12.63 25.13
CA GLY A 5 38.39 14.09 25.00
C GLY A 5 37.92 14.67 23.67
N VAL A 6 37.33 13.84 22.79
CA VAL A 6 36.66 14.31 21.57
C VAL A 6 35.15 14.33 21.83
N ARG A 7 34.56 15.53 21.75
CA ARG A 7 33.10 15.69 21.78
C ARG A 7 32.53 15.11 20.50
N ILE A 8 31.98 13.91 20.57
CA ILE A 8 31.20 13.32 19.47
C ILE A 8 29.76 13.79 19.67
N PRO A 9 29.24 14.75 18.88
CA PRO A 9 27.82 15.07 18.86
C PRO A 9 27.10 13.93 18.14
N THR A 10 26.88 12.81 18.82
CA THR A 10 26.15 11.70 18.24
C THR A 10 24.67 12.09 18.18
N ILE A 11 24.24 12.69 17.06
CA ILE A 11 22.84 12.60 16.67
C ILE A 11 22.66 11.17 16.14
N VAL A 12 22.31 10.24 17.04
CA VAL A 12 21.78 8.94 16.64
C VAL A 12 20.34 9.19 16.20
N LYS A 13 20.14 9.60 14.94
CA LYS A 13 18.87 9.32 14.27
C LYS A 13 19.03 7.93 13.70
N ASP A 14 18.30 6.97 14.26
CA ASP A 14 18.20 5.64 13.68
C ASP A 14 17.79 5.79 12.20
N ASN A 15 18.56 5.15 11.32
CA ASN A 15 18.40 5.23 9.87
C ASN A 15 17.19 4.43 9.37
N VAL A 16 16.21 4.18 10.25
CA VAL A 16 14.97 3.46 9.93
C VAL A 16 13.88 4.48 9.64
N ALA A 17 14.16 5.37 8.69
CA ALA A 17 13.15 6.26 8.17
C ALA A 17 12.11 5.43 7.41
N ILE A 18 10.90 5.30 7.97
CA ILE A 18 9.78 4.67 7.26
C ILE A 18 9.55 5.49 5.99
N ARG A 19 9.49 4.82 4.84
CA ARG A 19 9.28 5.48 3.55
C ARG A 19 7.87 5.23 3.07
N CYS A 20 7.31 6.24 2.42
CA CYS A 20 6.02 6.15 1.78
C CYS A 20 6.10 5.27 0.52
N ASP A 21 5.26 4.25 0.41
CA ASP A 21 5.17 3.38 -0.76
C ASP A 21 4.71 4.12 -2.03
N GLY A 22 4.09 5.29 -1.87
CA GLY A 22 3.68 6.17 -2.97
C GLY A 22 4.82 6.99 -3.56
N CYS A 23 5.45 7.85 -2.76
CA CYS A 23 6.46 8.80 -3.26
C CYS A 23 7.91 8.42 -2.92
N ARG A 24 8.13 7.41 -2.07
CA ARG A 24 9.44 6.96 -1.54
C ARG A 24 10.16 7.96 -0.62
N GLU A 25 9.54 9.10 -0.32
CA GLU A 25 10.03 10.04 0.69
C GLU A 25 9.83 9.51 2.11
N ILE A 26 10.56 10.10 3.04
CA ILE A 26 10.50 9.77 4.47
C ILE A 26 9.17 10.26 5.04
N ILE A 27 8.48 9.38 5.76
CA ILE A 27 7.30 9.73 6.54
C ILE A 27 7.77 10.30 7.88
N GLU A 28 7.39 11.54 8.17
CA GLU A 28 7.55 12.14 9.49
C GLU A 28 6.37 11.72 10.40
N GLY A 29 6.67 11.01 11.49
CA GLY A 29 5.66 10.56 12.45
C GLY A 29 5.09 9.17 12.15
N THR A 30 3.80 8.97 12.44
CA THR A 30 3.14 7.67 12.30
C THR A 30 2.68 7.45 10.86
N PRO A 31 3.10 6.37 10.18
CA PRO A 31 2.62 6.07 8.83
C PRO A 31 1.15 5.69 8.85
N TRP A 32 0.43 6.12 7.81
CA TRP A 32 -0.89 5.59 7.53
C TRP A 32 -0.75 4.24 6.83
N ARG A 33 -1.51 3.23 7.27
CA ARG A 33 -1.37 1.85 6.79
C ARG A 33 -2.58 1.42 6.00
N LEU A 34 -2.32 0.84 4.83
CA LEU A 34 -3.33 0.24 3.96
C LEU A 34 -3.02 -1.25 3.80
N ASN A 35 -4.05 -2.07 3.98
CA ASN A 35 -4.03 -3.48 3.62
C ASN A 35 -5.04 -3.71 2.51
N ILE A 36 -4.71 -4.60 1.59
CA ILE A 36 -5.67 -5.11 0.63
C ILE A 36 -6.31 -6.34 1.26
N LEU A 37 -7.64 -6.35 1.34
CA LEU A 37 -8.39 -7.48 1.85
C LEU A 37 -8.10 -8.70 0.98
N ASP A 38 -7.60 -9.76 1.60
CA ASP A 38 -7.23 -10.98 0.90
C ASP A 38 -8.46 -11.87 0.63
N ILE A 39 -9.34 -11.43 -0.28
CA ILE A 39 -10.47 -12.24 -0.75
C ILE A 39 -10.08 -13.22 -1.87
N VAL A 40 -8.84 -13.13 -2.36
CA VAL A 40 -8.33 -13.96 -3.45
C VAL A 40 -7.34 -15.02 -2.96
N SER A 41 -7.02 -15.05 -1.67
CA SER A 41 -6.29 -16.15 -1.04
C SER A 41 -7.05 -17.45 -1.29
N THR A 42 -6.43 -18.33 -2.06
CA THR A 42 -6.84 -19.73 -2.10
C THR A 42 -6.54 -20.35 -0.74
N GLU A 43 -7.41 -21.22 -0.23
CA GLU A 43 -7.15 -21.97 1.02
C GLU A 43 -5.89 -22.86 0.92
N VAL A 44 -5.42 -23.09 -0.31
CA VAL A 44 -4.17 -23.77 -0.59
C VAL A 44 -3.03 -22.72 -0.59
N PRO A 45 -1.93 -22.96 0.15
CA PRO A 45 -0.75 -22.12 0.08
C PRO A 45 -0.26 -22.00 -1.37
N VAL A 46 0.16 -20.79 -1.76
CA VAL A 46 0.84 -20.61 -3.05
C VAL A 46 2.07 -21.49 -3.12
N ASP A 47 2.37 -22.01 -4.31
CA ASP A 47 3.63 -22.72 -4.53
C ASP A 47 4.80 -21.76 -4.20
N TRP A 48 5.90 -22.29 -3.65
CA TRP A 48 7.08 -21.50 -3.31
C TRP A 48 7.71 -20.80 -4.52
N THR A 49 7.38 -21.25 -5.73
CA THR A 49 7.80 -20.64 -7.00
C THR A 49 6.81 -19.59 -7.55
N GLU A 50 5.63 -19.46 -6.95
CA GLU A 50 4.56 -18.57 -7.43
C GLU A 50 4.42 -17.32 -6.56
N ALA A 51 4.04 -16.21 -7.20
CA ALA A 51 3.71 -14.97 -6.50
C ALA A 51 2.19 -14.88 -6.30
N PRO A 52 1.71 -14.35 -5.16
CA PRO A 52 0.28 -14.15 -4.96
C PRO A 52 -0.27 -13.16 -6.00
N ALA A 53 -1.48 -13.43 -6.49
CA ALA A 53 -2.14 -12.58 -7.49
C ALA A 53 -2.29 -11.12 -7.03
N ILE A 54 -2.45 -10.91 -5.72
CA ILE A 54 -2.40 -9.60 -5.08
C ILE A 54 -1.61 -9.70 -3.77
N ASN A 55 -0.75 -8.73 -3.49
CA ASN A 55 -0.06 -8.64 -2.21
C ASN A 55 -1.00 -7.93 -1.20
N PRO A 56 -1.36 -8.56 -0.06
CA PRO A 56 -2.26 -7.96 0.92
C PRO A 56 -1.64 -6.79 1.72
N GLY A 57 -0.32 -6.60 1.69
CA GLY A 57 0.37 -5.55 2.45
C GLY A 57 1.01 -6.07 3.74
N PRO A 58 1.25 -5.22 4.76
CA PRO A 58 0.82 -3.82 4.87
C PRO A 58 1.64 -2.84 4.02
N PHE A 59 0.96 -1.88 3.40
CA PHE A 59 1.56 -0.73 2.71
C PHE A 59 1.50 0.50 3.60
N GLN A 60 2.50 1.37 3.50
CA GLN A 60 2.68 2.53 4.38
C GLN A 60 2.76 3.81 3.55
N PHE A 61 1.96 4.80 3.92
CA PHE A 61 1.84 6.07 3.19
C PHE A 61 1.90 7.28 4.12
N HIS A 62 2.14 8.44 3.52
CA HIS A 62 1.69 9.70 4.12
C HIS A 62 0.17 9.67 4.31
N ALA A 63 -0.32 10.52 5.22
CA ALA A 63 -1.76 10.63 5.48
C ALA A 63 -2.58 11.13 4.27
N ASP A 64 -1.93 11.76 3.27
CA ASP A 64 -2.59 12.15 2.03
C ASP A 64 -2.90 10.91 1.16
N PRO A 65 -4.18 10.62 0.88
CA PRO A 65 -4.60 9.47 0.09
C PRO A 65 -4.08 9.49 -1.36
N SER A 66 -3.63 10.65 -1.87
CA SER A 66 -3.01 10.76 -3.20
C SER A 66 -1.77 9.87 -3.34
N HIS A 67 -1.04 9.62 -2.24
CA HIS A 67 0.11 8.74 -2.23
C HIS A 67 -0.28 7.27 -2.46
N ALA A 68 -1.38 6.83 -1.83
CA ALA A 68 -1.92 5.50 -2.06
C ALA A 68 -2.45 5.37 -3.49
N ARG A 69 -3.17 6.38 -4.01
CA ARG A 69 -3.64 6.43 -5.39
C ARG A 69 -2.49 6.33 -6.40
N HIS A 70 -1.42 7.09 -6.18
CA HIS A 70 -0.23 7.03 -7.03
C HIS A 70 0.43 5.64 -7.01
N TRP A 71 0.54 5.02 -5.84
CA TRP A 71 1.03 3.65 -5.69
C TRP A 71 0.16 2.62 -6.41
N MET A 72 -1.17 2.76 -6.35
CA MET A 72 -2.11 1.90 -7.09
C MET A 72 -1.86 2.02 -8.59
N ALA A 73 -1.68 3.24 -9.10
CA ALA A 73 -1.43 3.50 -10.51
C ALA A 73 -0.11 2.87 -10.99
N GLN A 74 0.97 3.00 -10.21
CA GLN A 74 2.26 2.37 -10.52
C GLN A 74 2.18 0.84 -10.63
N ARG A 75 1.25 0.22 -9.90
CA ARG A 75 1.01 -1.24 -9.91
C ARG A 75 -0.04 -1.67 -10.94
N GLY A 76 -0.62 -0.73 -11.70
CA GLY A 76 -1.66 -1.01 -12.68
C GLY A 76 -3.03 -1.33 -12.05
N TYR A 77 -3.23 -1.00 -10.78
CA TYR A 77 -4.54 -1.12 -10.13
C TYR A 77 -5.45 0.03 -10.53
N PHE A 78 -6.76 -0.25 -10.57
CA PHE A 78 -7.80 0.75 -10.78
C PHE A 78 -8.35 1.21 -9.43
N PHE A 79 -8.77 2.46 -9.35
CA PHE A 79 -9.46 2.98 -8.18
C PHE A 79 -10.95 3.10 -8.45
N CYS A 80 -11.78 2.73 -7.47
CA CYS A 80 -13.22 2.99 -7.57
C CYS A 80 -13.53 4.45 -7.19
N ARG A 81 -13.89 5.29 -8.17
CA ARG A 81 -14.18 6.72 -7.93
C ARG A 81 -15.40 7.00 -7.04
N ARG A 82 -16.14 5.97 -6.64
CA ARG A 82 -17.29 6.05 -5.73
C ARG A 82 -16.95 5.72 -4.29
N GLY A 83 -15.76 5.21 -4.04
CA GLY A 83 -15.25 4.95 -2.70
C GLY A 83 -14.14 5.93 -2.33
N GLU A 84 -13.63 5.76 -1.13
CA GLU A 84 -12.47 6.49 -0.60
C GLU A 84 -11.29 5.55 -0.36
N VAL A 85 -10.09 6.12 -0.22
CA VAL A 85 -8.91 5.35 0.24
C VAL A 85 -9.07 5.07 1.74
N ARG A 86 -9.01 3.79 2.13
CA ARG A 86 -9.19 3.34 3.53
C ARG A 86 -8.12 2.34 3.94
N GLU A 87 -7.99 2.13 5.25
CA GLU A 87 -7.00 1.24 5.85
C GLU A 87 -7.14 -0.22 5.36
N ILE A 88 -8.34 -0.59 4.92
CA ILE A 88 -8.63 -1.85 4.25
C ILE A 88 -9.30 -1.53 2.91
N MET A 89 -8.66 -1.92 1.82
CA MET A 89 -9.21 -1.84 0.46
C MET A 89 -9.60 -3.23 -0.01
N ARG A 90 -10.82 -3.39 -0.53
CA ARG A 90 -11.28 -4.62 -1.16
C ARG A 90 -10.83 -4.67 -2.62
N PRO A 91 -10.14 -5.74 -3.05
CA PRO A 91 -9.87 -5.95 -4.46
C PRO A 91 -11.11 -6.50 -5.17
N VAL A 92 -11.29 -6.10 -6.41
CA VAL A 92 -12.41 -6.50 -7.26
C VAL A 92 -11.83 -6.89 -8.62
N PRO A 93 -12.06 -8.12 -9.10
CA PRO A 93 -11.60 -8.54 -10.41
C PRO A 93 -12.35 -7.77 -11.51
N ILE A 94 -11.60 -7.14 -12.40
CA ILE A 94 -12.12 -6.53 -13.61
C ILE A 94 -11.91 -7.53 -14.76
N PRO A 95 -12.97 -7.91 -15.50
CA PRO A 95 -12.86 -8.86 -16.61
C PRO A 95 -11.75 -8.50 -17.62
N GLY A 96 -11.01 -9.53 -18.05
CA GLY A 96 -9.88 -9.44 -18.97
C GLY A 96 -9.00 -10.68 -18.87
N ASP A 97 -8.10 -10.88 -19.84
CA ASP A 97 -7.06 -11.91 -19.82
C ASP A 97 -5.68 -11.26 -20.08
N PRO A 98 -4.81 -11.13 -19.06
CA PRO A 98 -5.02 -11.49 -17.65
C PRO A 98 -6.00 -10.55 -16.93
N PRO A 99 -6.62 -10.99 -15.80
CA PRO A 99 -7.53 -10.15 -15.03
C PRO A 99 -6.82 -8.91 -14.48
N ARG A 100 -7.51 -7.77 -14.54
CA ARG A 100 -7.07 -6.53 -13.90
C ARG A 100 -7.75 -6.38 -12.55
N TRP A 101 -7.18 -5.57 -11.67
CA TRP A 101 -7.69 -5.41 -10.30
C TRP A 101 -8.12 -3.97 -10.04
N GLY A 102 -9.35 -3.82 -9.56
CA GLY A 102 -9.84 -2.58 -8.97
C GLY A 102 -9.79 -2.64 -7.45
N LEU A 103 -9.47 -1.52 -6.80
CA LEU A 103 -9.46 -1.37 -5.34
C LEU A 103 -10.58 -0.43 -4.90
N CYS A 104 -11.38 -0.88 -3.94
CA CYS A 104 -12.60 -0.22 -3.46
C CYS A 104 -12.67 -0.24 -1.93
N ASP A 105 -13.36 0.72 -1.30
CA ASP A 105 -13.61 0.70 0.15
C ASP A 105 -14.70 -0.30 0.58
N GLY A 106 -15.45 -0.86 -0.38
CA GLY A 106 -16.50 -1.83 -0.16
C GLY A 106 -17.83 -1.27 0.37
N ILE A 107 -17.98 0.05 0.53
CA ILE A 107 -19.20 0.66 1.10
C ILE A 107 -20.36 0.58 0.11
N HIS A 108 -20.10 0.85 -1.16
CA HIS A 108 -21.12 0.91 -2.22
C HIS A 108 -21.37 -0.44 -2.92
N ARG A 109 -21.01 -1.55 -2.25
CA ARG A 109 -21.23 -2.92 -2.72
C ARG A 109 -20.69 -3.11 -4.15
N ASP A 110 -21.52 -3.62 -5.06
CA ASP A 110 -21.12 -4.00 -6.43
C ASP A 110 -21.22 -2.87 -7.46
N ASP A 111 -21.72 -1.69 -7.07
CA ASP A 111 -21.94 -0.58 -8.00
C ASP A 111 -20.65 0.24 -8.19
N HIS A 112 -19.65 -0.44 -8.76
CA HIS A 112 -18.29 0.06 -8.95
C HIS A 112 -18.15 0.95 -10.18
N GLN A 113 -17.31 1.97 -10.08
CA GLN A 113 -16.89 2.79 -11.21
C GLN A 113 -15.36 2.90 -11.19
N PHE A 114 -14.72 1.90 -11.81
CA PHE A 114 -13.27 1.81 -11.86
C PHE A 114 -12.69 2.77 -12.90
N VAL A 115 -11.73 3.56 -12.45
CA VAL A 115 -10.92 4.46 -13.27
C VAL A 115 -9.44 4.16 -13.03
N PRO A 116 -8.53 4.49 -13.96
CA PRO A 116 -7.11 4.50 -13.66
C PRO A 116 -6.87 5.27 -12.35
N ALA A 117 -6.09 4.67 -11.45
CA ALA A 117 -5.91 5.20 -10.10
C ALA A 117 -5.18 6.55 -10.07
#